data_AF-X1SWB5-F1
#
_entry.id   AF-X1SWB5-F1
#
_cell.length_a   1.000
_cell.length_b   1.000
_cell.length_c   1.000
_cell.angle_alpha   90.00
_cell.angle_beta   90.00
_cell.angle_gamma   90.00
#
_symmetry.space_group_name_H-M   'P 1'
#
loop_
_entity.id
_entity.type
_entity.pdbx_description
1 polymer ?
#
loop_
_entity_poly.entity_id
_entity_poly.type
_entity_poly.pdbx_seq_one_letter_code
_entity_poly.pdbx_strand_id
1 'polypeptide(L)'
;MFKFRMIENHTYAGANALDGAQAIQVRPTAGAYTDAINFVTGQFALAQDTREGGDVIIGAIDIAGSGKVEANGVYDFQWDEAWAEETGINFNDVQVGLRIWYSV
;
A
#
# COMPACT_ATOMS: atom_id res chain seq x y z
N MET A 1 9.31 17.09 -0.96
CA MET A 1 9.33 15.61 -0.87
C MET A 1 8.86 15.11 -2.22
N PHE A 2 9.72 14.40 -2.95
CA PHE A 2 9.36 13.78 -4.21
C PHE A 2 9.14 12.30 -3.96
N LYS A 3 7.92 11.83 -4.20
CA LYS A 3 7.48 10.46 -3.94
C LYS A 3 6.37 10.15 -4.96
N PHE A 4 6.32 8.92 -5.46
CA PHE A 4 5.30 8.50 -6.44
C PHE A 4 5.05 6.99 -6.32
N ARG A 5 3.91 6.54 -6.85
CA ARG A 5 3.55 5.14 -7.04
C ARG A 5 3.27 4.88 -8.52
N MET A 6 3.35 3.62 -8.93
CA MET A 6 2.89 3.14 -10.23
C MET A 6 2.05 1.88 -10.03
N ILE A 7 0.89 1.83 -10.67
CA ILE A 7 -0.02 0.68 -10.67
C ILE A 7 -0.29 0.29 -12.12
N GLU A 8 -0.33 -1.00 -12.39
CA GLU A 8 -0.40 -1.55 -13.74
C GLU A 8 -1.37 -2.74 -13.84
N ASN A 9 -2.09 -2.80 -14.95
CA ASN A 9 -3.05 -3.84 -15.29
C ASN A 9 -2.85 -4.28 -16.75
N HIS A 10 -1.63 -4.72 -17.05
CA HIS A 10 -1.26 -5.18 -18.40
C HIS A 10 -1.41 -6.70 -18.58
N THR A 11 -1.47 -7.46 -17.49
CA THR A 11 -1.52 -8.93 -17.53
C THR A 11 -2.94 -9.49 -17.68
N TYR A 12 -3.97 -8.68 -17.41
CA TYR A 12 -5.35 -9.15 -17.19
C TYR A 12 -6.30 -8.61 -18.25
N ALA A 13 -7.32 -9.40 -18.62
CA ALA A 13 -8.15 -9.20 -19.81
C ALA A 13 -9.33 -8.24 -19.61
N GLY A 14 -9.32 -7.44 -18.55
CA GLY A 14 -10.44 -6.58 -18.15
C GLY A 14 -9.99 -5.37 -17.34
N ALA A 15 -10.95 -4.48 -17.04
CA ALA A 15 -10.74 -3.47 -16.00
C ALA A 15 -10.54 -4.17 -14.66
N ASN A 16 -9.80 -3.54 -13.76
CA ASN A 16 -9.36 -4.17 -12.53
C ASN A 16 -9.26 -3.14 -11.41
N ALA A 17 -9.44 -3.59 -10.18
CA ALA A 17 -9.35 -2.79 -8.97
C ALA A 17 -9.12 -3.71 -7.75
N LEU A 18 -9.07 -3.12 -6.57
CA LEU A 18 -9.18 -3.89 -5.33
C LEU A 18 -10.61 -4.44 -5.13
N ASP A 19 -10.72 -5.72 -4.82
CA ASP A 19 -11.99 -6.37 -4.47
C ASP A 19 -12.12 -6.49 -2.94
N GLY A 20 -13.25 -6.04 -2.40
CA GLY A 20 -13.47 -6.02 -0.95
C GLY A 20 -12.68 -4.94 -0.19
N ALA A 21 -13.04 -4.78 1.09
CA ALA A 21 -12.27 -3.97 2.03
C ALA A 21 -11.04 -4.75 2.48
N GLN A 22 -9.90 -4.07 2.55
CA GLN A 22 -8.61 -4.71 2.80
C GLN A 22 -7.62 -3.70 3.37
N ALA A 23 -6.51 -4.16 3.94
CA ALA A 23 -5.59 -3.27 4.66
C ALA A 23 -4.12 -3.67 4.54
N ILE A 24 -3.23 -2.67 4.59
CA ILE A 24 -1.85 -2.93 5.02
C ILE A 24 -1.86 -3.01 6.53
N GLN A 25 -1.33 -4.11 7.06
CA GLN A 25 -1.23 -4.36 8.48
C GLN A 25 0.22 -4.44 8.93
N VAL A 26 0.44 -4.10 10.19
CA VAL A 26 1.72 -4.21 10.88
C VAL A 26 1.54 -4.98 12.18
N ARG A 27 2.56 -5.73 12.59
CA ARG A 27 2.65 -6.31 13.94
C ARG A 27 4.10 -6.32 14.43
N PRO A 28 4.34 -6.31 15.74
CA PRO A 28 5.60 -6.81 16.28
C PRO A 28 5.69 -8.33 16.07
N THR A 29 6.90 -8.91 16.06
CA THR A 29 7.18 -10.34 15.75
C THR A 29 6.32 -11.38 16.51
N ALA A 30 5.70 -11.00 17.64
CA ALA A 30 4.81 -11.87 18.41
C ALA A 30 3.43 -11.24 18.72
N GLY A 31 3.06 -10.15 18.04
CA GLY A 31 1.80 -9.44 18.25
C GLY A 31 0.69 -9.83 17.28
N ALA A 32 -0.49 -9.24 17.50
CA ALA A 32 -1.58 -9.28 16.53
C ALA A 32 -1.32 -8.26 15.41
N TYR A 33 -1.77 -8.58 14.20
CA TYR A 33 -1.82 -7.59 13.13
C TYR A 33 -2.80 -6.48 13.47
N THR A 34 -2.36 -5.25 13.20
CA THR A 34 -3.16 -4.04 13.34
C THR A 34 -3.12 -3.29 12.02
N ASP A 35 -4.28 -2.78 11.60
CA ASP A 35 -4.40 -1.97 10.41
C ASP A 35 -3.53 -0.71 10.50
N ALA A 36 -2.75 -0.46 9.46
CA ALA A 36 -1.96 0.74 9.27
C ALA A 36 -2.53 1.62 8.14
N ILE A 37 -3.06 0.98 7.09
CA ILE A 37 -3.67 1.66 5.94
C ILE A 37 -4.89 0.84 5.52
N ASN A 38 -6.07 1.46 5.53
CA ASN A 38 -7.29 0.83 5.03
C ASN A 38 -7.54 1.23 3.59
N PHE A 39 -8.01 0.26 2.81
CA PHE A 39 -8.46 0.44 1.44
C PHE A 39 -9.94 0.11 1.32
N VAL A 40 -10.55 0.65 0.28
CA VAL A 40 -11.95 0.41 -0.07
C VAL A 40 -12.05 -0.37 -1.37
N THR A 41 -13.14 -1.10 -1.55
CA THR A 41 -13.47 -1.78 -2.80
C THR A 41 -13.48 -0.79 -3.98
N GLY A 42 -12.99 -1.23 -5.14
CA GLY A 42 -12.89 -0.42 -6.35
C GLY A 42 -11.74 0.59 -6.33
N GLN A 43 -10.94 0.63 -5.26
CA GLN A 43 -9.77 1.50 -5.22
C GLN A 43 -8.71 1.02 -6.23
N PHE A 44 -8.01 1.98 -6.84
CA PHE A 44 -7.07 1.76 -7.96
C PHE A 44 -7.73 1.15 -9.20
N ALA A 45 -9.00 1.47 -9.45
CA ALA A 45 -9.65 1.12 -10.69
C ALA A 45 -8.85 1.60 -11.90
N LEU A 46 -8.45 0.67 -12.76
CA LEU A 46 -7.77 0.96 -14.01
C LEU A 46 -8.26 0.06 -15.15
N ALA A 47 -8.19 0.57 -16.37
CA ALA A 47 -8.59 -0.19 -17.56
C ALA A 47 -7.54 -1.26 -17.91
N GLN A 48 -7.93 -2.23 -18.74
CA GLN A 48 -7.01 -3.19 -19.33
C GLN A 48 -5.88 -2.47 -20.10
N ASP A 49 -4.66 -3.02 -20.04
CA ASP A 49 -3.47 -2.52 -20.75
C ASP A 49 -3.09 -1.08 -20.38
N THR A 50 -3.37 -0.69 -19.13
CA THR A 50 -3.02 0.63 -18.61
C THR A 50 -2.04 0.59 -17.44
N ARG A 51 -1.32 1.70 -17.29
CA ARG A 51 -0.44 2.00 -16.16
C ARG A 51 -0.71 3.42 -15.68
N GLU A 52 -0.98 3.57 -14.39
CA GLU A 52 -1.26 4.86 -13.75
C GLU A 52 -0.13 5.21 -12.77
N GLY A 53 0.40 6.43 -12.91
CA GLY A 53 1.25 7.06 -11.90
C GLY A 53 0.42 7.87 -10.91
N GLY A 54 0.81 7.86 -9.64
CA GLY A 54 0.14 8.67 -8.61
C GLY A 54 1.05 9.00 -7.44
N ASP A 55 0.48 9.60 -6.40
CA ASP A 55 1.21 9.79 -5.14
C ASP A 55 1.24 8.49 -4.32
N VAL A 56 2.30 8.29 -3.53
CA VAL A 56 2.35 7.16 -2.57
C VAL A 56 1.29 7.32 -1.49
N ILE A 57 0.83 6.17 -1.02
CA ILE A 57 -0.20 6.09 0.00
C ILE A 57 0.43 6.25 1.37
N ILE A 58 -0.12 7.17 2.15
CA ILE A 58 0.25 7.38 3.54
C ILE A 58 -0.99 7.11 4.37
N GLY A 59 -0.89 6.15 5.30
CA GLY A 59 -1.95 5.86 6.25
C GLY A 59 -2.23 7.03 7.19
N ALA A 60 -3.48 7.14 7.62
CA ALA A 60 -3.90 8.07 8.66
C ALA A 60 -4.09 7.39 10.03
N ILE A 61 -3.96 6.06 10.09
CA ILE A 61 -4.13 5.29 11.33
C ILE A 61 -2.87 5.47 12.19
N ASP A 62 -3.07 5.85 13.44
CA ASP A 62 -1.98 5.90 14.41
C ASP A 62 -1.55 4.47 14.80
N ILE A 63 -0.33 4.13 14.39
CA ILE A 63 0.31 2.85 14.67
C ILE A 63 1.31 2.91 15.83
N ALA A 64 1.42 4.05 16.50
CA ALA A 64 2.21 4.15 17.73
C ALA A 64 1.47 3.51 18.91
N GLY A 65 2.25 2.94 19.83
CA GLY A 65 1.75 2.49 21.13
C GLY A 65 1.72 0.98 21.33
N SER A 66 1.28 0.57 22.52
CA SER A 66 1.42 -0.79 22.99
C SER A 66 0.63 -1.79 22.15
N GLY A 67 1.28 -2.90 21.79
CA GLY A 67 0.73 -3.91 20.88
C GLY A 67 0.83 -3.56 19.39
N LYS A 68 1.39 -2.38 19.04
CA LYS A 68 1.64 -1.94 17.66
C LYS A 68 3.14 -1.67 17.48
N VAL A 69 3.54 -0.41 17.22
CA VAL A 69 4.93 0.05 17.14
C VAL A 69 5.23 0.90 18.38
N GLU A 70 5.90 0.30 19.37
CA GLU A 70 6.16 0.94 20.67
C GLU A 70 7.65 1.22 20.95
N ALA A 71 8.57 0.53 20.27
CA ALA A 71 10.01 0.70 20.44
C ALA A 71 10.79 0.27 19.20
N ASN A 72 12.12 0.36 19.25
CA ASN A 72 12.97 -0.28 18.25
C ASN A 72 12.78 -1.80 18.30
N GLY A 73 12.56 -2.41 17.15
CA GLY A 73 12.28 -3.85 17.07
C GLY A 73 12.10 -4.33 15.65
N VAL A 74 11.83 -5.63 15.52
CA VAL A 74 11.43 -6.25 14.26
C VAL A 74 9.91 -6.18 14.15
N TYR A 75 9.45 -5.74 12.99
CA TYR A 75 8.04 -5.61 12.66
C TYR A 75 7.77 -6.33 11.36
N ASP A 76 6.68 -7.10 11.33
CA ASP A 76 6.19 -7.75 10.13
C ASP A 76 5.12 -6.87 9.50
N PHE A 77 5.06 -6.88 8.18
CA PHE A 77 4.05 -6.19 7.38
C PHE A 77 3.35 -7.20 6.49
N GLN A 78 2.06 -7.03 6.30
CA GLN A 78 1.28 -7.78 5.32
C GLN A 78 0.24 -6.91 4.65
N TRP A 79 -0.22 -7.37 3.48
CA TRP A 79 -1.46 -6.91 2.90
C TRP A 79 -2.52 -7.96 3.22
N ASP A 80 -3.49 -7.59 4.05
CA ASP A 80 -4.61 -8.45 4.46
C ASP A 80 -5.63 -8.57 3.32
N GLU A 81 -6.18 -9.77 3.11
CA GLU A 81 -6.96 -10.20 1.92
C GLU A 81 -6.18 -10.20 0.60
N ALA A 82 -5.45 -9.12 0.29
CA ALA A 82 -4.65 -8.92 -0.93
C ALA A 82 -5.40 -9.30 -2.22
N TRP A 83 -6.64 -8.84 -2.33
CA TRP A 83 -7.59 -9.32 -3.33
C TRP A 83 -7.85 -8.26 -4.41
N ALA A 84 -7.73 -8.67 -5.68
CA ALA A 84 -8.11 -7.89 -6.84
C ALA A 84 -9.39 -8.44 -7.49
N GLU A 85 -10.08 -7.62 -8.28
CA GLU A 85 -11.26 -8.06 -9.05
C GLU A 85 -10.86 -9.12 -10.09
N GLU A 86 -9.67 -8.99 -10.66
CA GLU A 86 -9.03 -10.03 -11.48
C GLU A 86 -8.12 -10.93 -10.62
N THR A 87 -7.36 -11.83 -11.24
CA THR A 87 -6.45 -12.75 -10.52
C THR A 87 -5.24 -12.08 -9.85
N GLY A 88 -5.08 -10.77 -10.03
CA GLY A 88 -4.10 -9.93 -9.34
C GLY A 88 -4.08 -8.52 -9.93
N ILE A 89 -3.26 -7.64 -9.36
CA ILE A 89 -2.98 -6.28 -9.86
C ILE A 89 -1.53 -5.94 -9.51
N ASN A 90 -0.83 -5.24 -10.41
CA ASN A 90 0.60 -5.04 -10.25
C ASN A 90 0.91 -3.66 -9.67
N PHE A 91 1.56 -3.64 -8.50
CA PHE A 91 2.17 -2.44 -7.93
C PHE A 91 3.66 -2.42 -8.29
N ASN A 92 4.00 -1.77 -9.41
CA ASN A 92 5.32 -1.84 -10.03
C ASN A 92 6.25 -0.68 -9.58
N ASP A 93 7.23 -0.99 -8.73
CA ASP A 93 8.46 -0.23 -8.46
C ASP A 93 8.43 1.15 -7.76
N VAL A 94 9.66 1.63 -7.44
CA VAL A 94 10.18 2.17 -6.17
C VAL A 94 9.50 3.41 -5.54
N GLN A 95 9.02 3.20 -4.31
CA GLN A 95 8.53 4.16 -3.30
C GLN A 95 9.63 5.10 -2.72
N VAL A 96 10.49 5.70 -3.56
CA VAL A 96 11.51 6.61 -3.02
C VAL A 96 10.87 7.93 -2.60
N GLY A 97 10.96 8.26 -1.31
CA GLY A 97 10.79 9.62 -0.81
C GLY A 97 12.12 10.38 -0.85
N LEU A 98 12.38 11.15 -1.91
CA LEU A 98 13.52 12.06 -1.98
C LEU A 98 13.19 13.35 -1.22
N ARG A 99 13.92 13.59 -0.13
CA ARG A 99 13.89 14.85 0.63
C ARG A 99 15.20 15.60 0.40
N ILE A 100 15.16 16.58 -0.50
CA ILE A 100 16.29 17.46 -0.82
C ILE A 100 16.15 18.72 0.03
N TRP A 101 17.12 18.96 0.91
CA TRP A 101 17.29 20.22 1.61
C TRP A 101 18.41 21.00 0.94
N TYR A 102 18.19 22.26 0.61
CA TYR A 102 19.25 23.17 0.22
C TYR A 102 19.10 24.49 0.95
N SER A 103 20.22 25.10 1.31
CA SER A 103 20.33 26.49 1.75
C SER A 103 21.02 27.29 0.64
N VAL A 104 20.67 28.57 0.53
CA VAL A 104 21.44 29.53 -0.28
C VAL A 104 22.63 30.04 0.53
#